data_AF-A0A1H4LI16-F1
#
_entry.id   AF-A0A1H4LI16-F1
#
_cell.length_a   1.000
_cell.length_b   1.000
_cell.length_c   1.000
_cell.angle_alpha   90.00
_cell.angle_beta   90.00
_cell.angle_gamma   90.00
#
_symmetry.space_group_name_H-M   'P 1'
#
loop_
_entity.id
_entity.type
_entity.pdbx_description
1 polymer ?
#
loop_
_entity_poly.entity_id
_entity_poly.type
_entity_poly.pdbx_seq_one_letter_code
_entity_poly.pdbx_strand_id
1 'polypeptide(L)'
;MTIALDTPDIDRLAAAGDTLRDWQEEGAPMQLHPGDLGWYWRAGPRATADAVRTWSRGGRILAVGLLDGPGLVRLTTAPDARRDEELAHHVVADLTAPERGVLPGGRAAVEAPEDALVRELLAGAGWGIDEAWSPLRRDLSVPVAEPGLRIEVAGPDRAHLVAEVIRGAFEGSRFTDERWHAMASGPLFGDARCLLAYDDRGDAVATVTVWSAGPGRPGLLEPMGVHRDHRGRGHGRAITLAAAGALQELGSSSALVCTPSSNTGGVITYVAGGFERRPEIHDRFRSA
;
A
#
# COMPACT_ATOMS: atom_id res chain seq x y z
N MET A 1 -27.07 2.29 -16.51
CA MET A 1 -27.21 1.51 -15.25
C MET A 1 -26.49 2.32 -14.19
N THR A 2 -27.13 2.54 -13.05
CA THR A 2 -26.61 3.41 -11.97
C THR A 2 -25.38 2.81 -11.30
N ILE A 3 -24.52 3.67 -10.76
CA ILE A 3 -23.39 3.29 -9.90
C ILE A 3 -23.93 2.77 -8.56
N ALA A 4 -23.48 1.58 -8.16
CA ALA A 4 -23.82 0.97 -6.86
C ALA A 4 -22.58 0.91 -5.97
N LEU A 5 -22.71 1.41 -4.73
CA LEU A 5 -21.73 1.24 -3.67
C LEU A 5 -22.04 -0.06 -2.90
N ASP A 6 -21.01 -0.86 -2.64
CA ASP A 6 -21.11 -2.10 -1.87
C ASP A 6 -19.94 -2.25 -0.88
N THR A 7 -20.15 -3.04 0.16
CA THR A 7 -19.09 -3.54 1.06
C THR A 7 -18.95 -5.04 0.80
N PRO A 8 -17.83 -5.50 0.21
CA PRO A 8 -17.69 -6.90 -0.16
C PRO A 8 -17.69 -7.77 1.11
N ASP A 9 -18.26 -8.97 1.00
CA ASP A 9 -18.04 -10.02 1.98
C ASP A 9 -16.60 -10.59 1.84
N ILE A 10 -16.25 -11.51 2.76
CA ILE A 10 -14.91 -12.11 2.79
C ILE A 10 -14.59 -12.84 1.47
N ASP A 11 -15.58 -13.51 0.87
CA ASP A 11 -15.40 -14.29 -0.35
C ASP A 11 -15.17 -13.39 -1.58
N ARG A 12 -15.68 -12.16 -1.55
CA ARG A 12 -15.51 -11.16 -2.62
C ARG A 12 -14.24 -10.30 -2.49
N LEU A 13 -13.51 -10.38 -1.37
CA LEU A 13 -12.25 -9.65 -1.22
C LEU A 13 -11.18 -10.09 -2.23
N ALA A 14 -11.15 -11.38 -2.58
CA ALA A 14 -10.26 -11.88 -3.62
C ALA A 14 -10.52 -11.21 -4.97
N ALA A 15 -11.79 -11.08 -5.37
CA ALA A 15 -12.17 -10.42 -6.62
C ALA A 15 -11.81 -8.92 -6.64
N ALA A 16 -11.93 -8.23 -5.49
CA ALA A 16 -11.47 -6.84 -5.37
C ALA A 16 -9.94 -6.74 -5.50
N GLY A 17 -9.20 -7.68 -4.88
CA GLY A 17 -7.75 -7.79 -5.02
C GLY A 17 -7.29 -8.08 -6.46
N ASP A 18 -7.97 -8.99 -7.16
CA ASP A 18 -7.69 -9.31 -8.56
C ASP A 18 -8.00 -8.11 -9.47
N THR A 19 -9.09 -7.40 -9.19
CA THR A 19 -9.41 -6.15 -9.91
C THR A 19 -8.33 -5.09 -9.71
N LEU A 20 -7.88 -4.89 -8.46
CA LEU A 20 -6.78 -3.96 -8.16
C LEU A 20 -5.49 -4.37 -8.85
N ARG A 21 -5.22 -5.67 -8.92
CA ARG A 21 -4.08 -6.25 -9.63
C ARG A 21 -4.13 -5.86 -11.11
N ASP A 22 -5.29 -5.98 -11.75
CA ASP A 22 -5.51 -5.64 -13.16
C ASP A 22 -5.37 -4.17 -13.50
N TRP A 23 -5.48 -3.30 -12.50
CA TRP A 23 -5.28 -1.87 -12.67
C TRP A 23 -3.84 -1.42 -12.41
N GLN A 24 -2.95 -2.33 -12.01
CA GLN A 24 -1.52 -2.02 -11.90
C GLN A 24 -0.87 -2.10 -13.28
N GLU A 25 -0.46 -0.94 -13.78
CA GLU A 25 0.23 -0.78 -15.06
C GLU A 25 1.47 0.10 -14.86
N GLU A 26 2.52 -0.21 -15.60
CA GLU A 26 3.74 0.58 -15.57
C GLU A 26 3.47 2.03 -16.02
N GLY A 27 3.95 3.01 -15.24
CA GLY A 27 3.69 4.43 -15.50
C GLY A 27 2.36 4.97 -14.98
N ALA A 28 1.48 4.12 -14.43
CA ALA A 28 0.30 4.58 -13.71
C ALA A 28 0.70 5.43 -12.48
N PRO A 29 -0.12 6.42 -12.06
CA PRO A 29 0.11 7.14 -10.82
C PRO A 29 0.16 6.20 -9.61
N MET A 30 0.86 6.64 -8.54
CA MET A 30 0.75 5.97 -7.24
C MET A 30 -0.72 5.89 -6.83
N GLN A 31 -1.15 4.70 -6.47
CA GLN A 31 -2.55 4.36 -6.25
C GLN A 31 -2.66 3.15 -5.33
N LEU A 32 -3.87 2.93 -4.79
CA LEU A 32 -4.19 1.73 -4.02
C LEU A 32 -3.74 0.46 -4.77
N HIS A 33 -2.92 -0.34 -4.10
CA HIS A 33 -2.31 -1.56 -4.60
C HIS A 33 -2.95 -2.77 -3.91
N PRO A 34 -3.05 -3.96 -4.54
CA PRO A 34 -3.57 -5.16 -3.85
C PRO A 34 -2.79 -5.50 -2.57
N GLY A 35 -1.52 -5.13 -2.50
CA GLY A 35 -0.69 -5.24 -1.30
C GLY A 35 -1.20 -4.45 -0.09
N ASP A 36 -1.93 -3.35 -0.29
CA ASP A 36 -2.55 -2.59 0.81
C ASP A 36 -3.66 -3.40 1.47
N LEU A 37 -4.49 -4.08 0.67
CA LEU A 37 -5.50 -5.01 1.19
C LEU A 37 -4.84 -6.23 1.86
N GLY A 38 -3.77 -6.75 1.25
CA GLY A 38 -2.98 -7.85 1.81
C GLY A 38 -2.40 -7.49 3.17
N TRP A 39 -1.84 -6.29 3.32
CA TRP A 39 -1.34 -5.77 4.58
C TRP A 39 -2.48 -5.58 5.59
N TYR A 40 -3.61 -4.99 5.18
CA TYR A 40 -4.77 -4.76 6.04
C TYR A 40 -5.37 -6.06 6.62
N TRP A 41 -5.22 -7.18 5.90
CA TRP A 41 -5.65 -8.51 6.33
C TRP A 41 -5.12 -8.93 7.71
N ARG A 42 -4.02 -8.34 8.18
CA ARG A 42 -3.52 -8.50 9.57
C ARG A 42 -4.57 -8.18 10.66
N ALA A 43 -5.60 -7.39 10.33
CA ALA A 43 -6.73 -7.09 11.23
C ALA A 43 -7.78 -8.21 11.28
N GLY A 44 -7.67 -9.21 10.40
CA GLY A 44 -8.58 -10.34 10.25
C GLY A 44 -9.51 -10.20 9.04
N PRO A 45 -10.07 -11.31 8.53
CA PRO A 45 -10.86 -11.32 7.29
C PRO A 45 -12.08 -10.39 7.34
N ARG A 46 -12.86 -10.46 8.42
CA ARG A 46 -14.08 -9.64 8.59
C ARG A 46 -13.77 -8.15 8.68
N ALA A 47 -12.77 -7.77 9.49
CA ALA A 47 -12.36 -6.38 9.61
C ALA A 47 -11.86 -5.81 8.26
N THR A 48 -11.22 -6.65 7.44
CA THR A 48 -10.76 -6.27 6.11
C THR A 48 -11.93 -6.09 5.14
N ALA A 49 -12.90 -7.01 5.15
CA ALA A 49 -14.13 -6.91 4.37
C ALA A 49 -14.89 -5.61 4.70
N ASP A 50 -15.09 -5.36 6.00
CA ASP A 50 -15.79 -4.18 6.51
C ASP A 50 -15.07 -2.86 6.17
N ALA A 51 -13.75 -2.90 5.92
CA ALA A 51 -12.94 -1.74 5.54
C ALA A 51 -12.91 -1.45 4.04
N VAL A 52 -13.38 -2.36 3.19
CA VAL A 52 -13.36 -2.17 1.73
C VAL A 52 -14.68 -1.59 1.24
N ARG A 53 -14.62 -0.71 0.25
CA ARG A 53 -15.75 -0.20 -0.52
C ARG A 53 -15.51 -0.45 -1.99
N THR A 54 -16.54 -0.89 -2.71
CA THR A 54 -16.48 -1.04 -4.17
C THR A 54 -17.61 -0.26 -4.82
N TRP A 55 -17.31 0.46 -5.90
CA TRP A 55 -18.31 1.09 -6.75
C TRP A 55 -18.40 0.33 -8.06
N SER A 56 -19.60 -0.11 -8.43
CA SER A 56 -19.82 -1.00 -9.57
C SER A 56 -20.92 -0.49 -10.50
N ARG A 57 -20.78 -0.79 -11.80
CA ARG A 57 -21.81 -0.55 -12.83
C ARG A 57 -22.01 -1.83 -13.63
N GLY A 58 -23.23 -2.35 -13.65
CA GLY A 58 -23.54 -3.59 -14.37
C GLY A 58 -22.72 -4.80 -13.91
N GLY A 59 -22.40 -4.89 -12.61
CA GLY A 59 -21.60 -5.97 -12.02
C GLY A 59 -20.08 -5.83 -12.20
N ARG A 60 -19.61 -4.87 -12.99
CA ARG A 60 -18.18 -4.54 -13.10
C ARG A 60 -17.78 -3.56 -12.01
N ILE A 61 -16.75 -3.88 -11.23
CA ILE A 61 -16.11 -2.96 -10.30
C ILE A 61 -15.39 -1.85 -11.10
N LEU A 62 -15.65 -0.60 -10.75
CA LEU A 62 -15.08 0.60 -11.36
C LEU A 62 -14.22 1.41 -10.40
N ALA A 63 -14.41 1.26 -9.08
CA ALA A 63 -13.54 1.84 -8.07
C ALA A 63 -13.46 0.94 -6.83
N VAL A 64 -12.32 1.00 -6.16
CA VAL A 64 -12.08 0.30 -4.89
C VAL A 64 -11.48 1.30 -3.90
N GLY A 65 -12.05 1.34 -2.70
CA GLY A 65 -11.58 2.14 -1.58
C GLY A 65 -11.25 1.25 -0.38
N LEU A 66 -10.15 1.54 0.31
CA LEU A 66 -9.77 0.94 1.59
C LEU A 66 -9.85 2.00 2.69
N LEU A 67 -10.67 1.75 3.72
CA LEU A 67 -10.75 2.56 4.93
C LEU A 67 -9.57 2.26 5.85
N ASP A 68 -8.45 2.96 5.62
CA ASP A 68 -7.18 2.77 6.32
C ASP A 68 -7.09 3.62 7.59
N GLY A 69 -7.99 3.35 8.54
CA GLY A 69 -8.13 4.09 9.78
C GLY A 69 -9.42 4.93 9.84
N PRO A 70 -9.61 5.72 10.91
CA PRO A 70 -10.90 6.33 11.21
C PRO A 70 -11.33 7.44 10.24
N GLY A 71 -10.43 7.97 9.41
CA GLY A 71 -10.74 9.09 8.52
C GLY A 71 -9.90 9.12 7.25
N LEU A 72 -9.29 8.01 6.85
CA LEU A 72 -8.55 7.90 5.60
C LEU A 72 -9.22 6.85 4.71
N VAL A 73 -9.49 7.22 3.46
CA VAL A 73 -9.77 6.25 2.40
C VAL A 73 -8.64 6.30 1.38
N ARG A 74 -8.04 5.15 1.10
CA ARG A 74 -7.15 4.94 -0.05
C ARG A 74 -7.99 4.45 -1.21
N LEU A 75 -8.08 5.21 -2.29
CA LEU A 75 -8.97 4.96 -3.40
C LEU A 75 -8.18 4.74 -4.69
N THR A 76 -8.67 3.86 -5.55
CA THR A 76 -8.35 3.91 -6.98
C THR A 76 -9.58 3.56 -7.83
N THR A 77 -9.48 3.79 -9.14
CA THR A 77 -10.50 3.48 -10.13
C THR A 77 -9.94 2.61 -11.25
N ALA A 78 -10.82 2.00 -12.04
CA ALA A 78 -10.43 1.39 -13.30
C ALA A 78 -9.78 2.45 -14.21
N PRO A 79 -8.66 2.14 -14.90
CA PRO A 79 -7.97 3.10 -15.76
C PRO A 79 -8.89 3.75 -16.80
N ASP A 80 -9.77 2.98 -17.43
CA ASP A 80 -10.76 3.46 -18.41
C ASP A 80 -11.93 4.24 -17.77
N ALA A 81 -12.10 4.17 -16.45
CA ALA A 81 -13.11 4.92 -15.70
C ALA A 81 -12.52 6.09 -14.89
N ARG A 82 -11.20 6.35 -14.98
CA ARG A 82 -10.48 7.42 -14.25
C ARG A 82 -11.10 8.80 -14.41
N ARG A 83 -11.70 9.05 -15.58
CA ARG A 83 -12.36 10.31 -15.97
C ARG A 83 -13.87 10.17 -16.19
N ASP A 84 -14.49 9.07 -15.77
CA ASP A 84 -15.95 8.88 -15.87
C ASP A 84 -16.66 9.84 -14.91
N GLU A 85 -17.44 10.78 -15.45
CA GLU A 85 -18.12 11.81 -14.66
C GLU A 85 -19.19 11.22 -13.74
N GLU A 86 -19.98 10.25 -14.20
CA GLU A 86 -21.04 9.63 -13.40
C GLU A 86 -20.43 8.95 -12.17
N LEU A 87 -19.39 8.13 -12.39
CA LEU A 87 -18.64 7.48 -11.31
C LEU A 87 -18.06 8.52 -10.34
N ALA A 88 -17.37 9.54 -10.85
CA ALA A 88 -16.68 10.50 -10.01
C ALA A 88 -17.65 11.28 -9.11
N HIS A 89 -18.79 11.73 -9.64
CA HIS A 89 -19.82 12.40 -8.83
C HIS A 89 -20.42 11.49 -7.76
N HIS A 90 -20.68 10.22 -8.10
CA HIS A 90 -21.18 9.24 -7.13
C HIS A 90 -20.18 8.99 -6.00
N VAL A 91 -18.92 8.73 -6.33
CA VAL A 91 -17.85 8.53 -5.34
C VAL A 91 -17.71 9.76 -4.44
N VAL A 92 -17.65 10.97 -5.00
CA VAL A 92 -17.52 12.21 -4.23
C VAL A 92 -18.70 12.42 -3.29
N ALA A 93 -19.94 12.12 -3.74
CA ALA A 93 -21.11 12.20 -2.89
C ALA A 93 -21.00 11.23 -1.71
N ASP A 94 -20.61 9.98 -1.95
CA ASP A 94 -20.46 8.94 -0.92
C ASP A 94 -19.33 9.26 0.09
N LEU A 95 -18.26 9.92 -0.36
CA LEU A 95 -17.14 10.34 0.48
C LEU A 95 -17.45 11.61 1.30
N THR A 96 -18.24 12.53 0.74
CA THR A 96 -18.45 13.85 1.36
C THR A 96 -19.58 13.87 2.36
N ALA A 97 -20.64 13.07 2.13
CA ALA A 97 -21.86 13.08 2.93
C ALA A 97 -21.79 11.98 4.03
N PRO A 98 -21.59 12.33 5.32
CA PRO A 98 -21.36 11.34 6.38
C PRO A 98 -22.48 10.31 6.54
N GLU A 99 -23.72 10.68 6.23
CA GLU A 99 -24.89 9.81 6.24
C GLU A 99 -24.82 8.67 5.23
N ARG A 100 -23.92 8.75 4.24
CA ARG A 100 -23.65 7.68 3.27
C ARG A 100 -22.63 6.65 3.77
N GLY A 101 -21.98 6.92 4.91
CA GLY A 101 -21.29 5.90 5.70
C GLY A 101 -19.92 5.44 5.17
N VAL A 102 -19.30 6.15 4.22
CA VAL A 102 -17.92 5.84 3.81
C VAL A 102 -16.90 6.52 4.71
N LEU A 103 -16.97 7.84 4.84
CA LEU A 103 -16.13 8.62 5.77
C LEU A 103 -17.01 9.24 6.85
N PRO A 104 -16.51 9.40 8.09
CA PRO A 104 -17.25 10.05 9.15
C PRO A 104 -17.46 11.53 8.88
N GLY A 105 -18.22 12.22 9.73
CA GLY A 105 -18.17 13.69 9.81
C GLY A 105 -16.83 14.18 10.36
N GLY A 106 -16.47 15.43 10.05
CA GLY A 106 -15.25 16.07 10.55
C GLY A 106 -13.99 15.73 9.73
N ARG A 107 -12.84 15.62 10.41
CA ARG A 107 -11.52 15.43 9.76
C ARG A 107 -11.48 14.16 8.92
N ALA A 108 -11.20 14.29 7.63
CA ALA A 108 -11.05 13.14 6.73
C ALA A 108 -10.05 13.42 5.59
N ALA A 109 -9.44 12.37 5.05
CA ALA A 109 -8.49 12.39 3.96
C ALA A 109 -8.84 11.33 2.90
N VAL A 110 -8.57 11.66 1.64
CA VAL A 110 -8.75 10.79 0.48
C VAL A 110 -7.44 10.74 -0.31
N GLU A 111 -6.78 9.59 -0.27
CA GLU A 111 -5.70 9.27 -1.21
C GLU A 111 -6.35 8.76 -2.50
N ALA A 112 -5.98 9.34 -3.64
CA ALA A 112 -6.48 8.95 -4.96
C ALA A 112 -5.41 9.23 -6.04
N PRO A 113 -5.44 8.51 -7.19
CA PRO A 113 -4.53 8.75 -8.31
C PRO A 113 -4.57 10.19 -8.78
N GLU A 114 -3.42 10.83 -9.01
CA GLU A 114 -3.33 12.26 -9.38
C GLU A 114 -4.18 12.66 -10.61
N ASP A 115 -4.41 11.73 -11.53
CA ASP A 115 -5.20 11.92 -12.76
C ASP A 115 -6.71 11.66 -12.58
N ALA A 116 -7.15 11.23 -11.39
CA ALA A 116 -8.55 10.90 -11.11
C ALA A 116 -9.44 12.15 -11.02
N LEU A 117 -10.55 12.15 -11.76
CA LEU A 117 -11.55 13.24 -11.72
C LEU A 117 -12.12 13.44 -10.31
N VAL A 118 -12.19 12.38 -9.49
CA VAL A 118 -12.58 12.45 -8.08
C VAL A 118 -11.75 13.49 -7.30
N ARG A 119 -10.44 13.61 -7.55
CA ARG A 119 -9.58 14.59 -6.87
C ARG A 119 -9.95 16.03 -7.22
N GLU A 120 -10.30 16.29 -8.47
CA GLU A 120 -10.71 17.62 -8.94
C GLU A 120 -12.06 18.01 -8.33
N LEU A 121 -13.01 17.08 -8.32
CA LEU A 121 -14.33 17.29 -7.74
C LEU A 121 -14.28 17.48 -6.21
N LEU A 122 -13.44 16.73 -5.49
CA LEU A 122 -13.21 16.96 -4.06
C LEU A 122 -12.64 18.37 -3.81
N ALA A 123 -11.70 18.84 -4.64
CA ALA A 123 -11.20 20.20 -4.54
C ALA A 123 -12.31 21.25 -4.76
N GLY A 124 -13.16 21.04 -5.77
CA GLY A 124 -14.33 21.87 -6.03
C GLY A 124 -15.35 21.85 -4.88
N ALA A 125 -15.42 20.74 -4.14
CA ALA A 125 -16.23 20.58 -2.92
C ALA A 125 -15.56 21.16 -1.66
N GLY A 126 -14.43 21.87 -1.80
CA GLY A 126 -13.76 22.56 -0.69
C GLY A 126 -12.77 21.70 0.10
N TRP A 127 -12.42 20.50 -0.38
CA TRP A 127 -11.34 19.72 0.22
C TRP A 127 -9.98 20.33 -0.13
N GLY A 128 -9.17 20.60 0.89
CA GLY A 128 -7.81 21.07 0.77
C GLY A 128 -6.83 19.96 0.36
N ILE A 129 -5.54 20.21 0.60
CA ILE A 129 -4.45 19.25 0.44
C ILE A 129 -3.83 18.95 1.80
N ASP A 130 -3.52 17.68 2.08
CA ASP A 130 -2.80 17.29 3.31
C ASP A 130 -1.28 17.36 3.11
N GLU A 131 -0.53 16.77 4.05
CA GLU A 131 0.93 16.62 3.97
C GLU A 131 1.42 16.01 2.65
N ALA A 132 2.66 16.35 2.28
CA ALA A 132 3.30 15.87 1.07
C ALA A 132 3.81 14.43 1.25
N TRP A 133 3.62 13.62 0.23
CA TRP A 133 4.14 12.27 0.13
C TRP A 133 5.12 12.17 -1.04
N SER A 134 6.16 11.36 -0.87
CA SER A 134 7.17 11.07 -1.88
C SER A 134 6.97 9.65 -2.42
N PRO A 135 6.36 9.49 -3.61
CA PRO A 135 6.39 8.23 -4.33
C PRO A 135 7.79 7.99 -4.87
N LEU A 136 8.28 6.76 -4.72
CA LEU A 136 9.54 6.34 -5.31
C LEU A 136 9.36 5.06 -6.12
N ARG A 137 10.13 4.97 -7.21
CA ARG A 137 10.08 3.85 -8.15
C ARG A 137 11.48 3.36 -8.46
N ARG A 138 11.65 2.04 -8.57
CA ARG A 138 12.84 1.42 -9.15
C ARG A 138 12.45 0.55 -10.34
N ASP A 139 13.08 0.75 -11.49
CA ASP A 139 12.96 -0.15 -12.63
C ASP A 139 13.60 -1.51 -12.30
N LEU A 140 12.87 -2.60 -12.56
CA LEU A 140 13.33 -3.97 -12.36
C LEU A 140 13.65 -4.69 -13.67
N SER A 141 13.68 -3.98 -14.81
CA SER A 141 14.23 -4.52 -16.06
C SER A 141 15.76 -4.74 -15.99
N VAL A 142 16.42 -4.04 -15.05
CA VAL A 142 17.87 -4.12 -14.80
C VAL A 142 18.13 -4.95 -13.54
N PRO A 143 19.15 -5.84 -13.53
CA PRO A 143 19.50 -6.62 -12.34
C PRO A 143 19.68 -5.77 -11.08
N VAL A 144 19.10 -6.24 -9.97
CA VAL A 144 19.27 -5.60 -8.66
C VAL A 144 20.60 -6.00 -8.05
N ALA A 145 21.32 -5.04 -7.46
CA ALA A 145 22.58 -5.32 -6.78
C ALA A 145 22.38 -6.15 -5.51
N GLU A 146 23.36 -6.99 -5.20
CA GLU A 146 23.36 -7.80 -3.97
C GLU A 146 23.21 -6.91 -2.71
N PRO A 147 22.36 -7.31 -1.75
CA PRO A 147 22.03 -6.49 -0.58
C PRO A 147 23.19 -6.38 0.43
N GLY A 148 24.14 -7.32 0.40
CA GLY A 148 25.30 -7.32 1.29
C GLY A 148 24.99 -7.70 2.75
N LEU A 149 23.83 -8.31 3.01
CA LEU A 149 23.43 -8.90 4.29
C LEU A 149 22.85 -10.30 4.05
N ARG A 150 22.81 -11.13 5.09
CA ARG A 150 22.01 -12.36 5.08
C ARG A 150 20.52 -11.98 5.08
N ILE A 151 19.83 -12.34 4.01
CA ILE A 151 18.38 -12.14 3.85
C ILE A 151 17.68 -13.48 3.87
N GLU A 152 16.56 -13.57 4.59
CA GLU A 152 15.70 -14.76 4.56
C GLU A 152 14.23 -14.38 4.44
N VAL A 153 13.48 -15.22 3.73
CA VAL A 153 12.01 -15.14 3.71
C VAL A 153 11.50 -15.70 5.03
N ALA A 154 10.77 -14.88 5.78
CA ALA A 154 10.17 -15.28 7.04
C ALA A 154 9.01 -16.25 6.81
N GLY A 155 9.13 -17.45 7.38
CA GLY A 155 8.03 -18.38 7.55
C GLY A 155 7.30 -18.20 8.90
N PRO A 156 6.27 -19.02 9.16
CA PRO A 156 5.51 -19.00 10.42
C PRO A 156 6.37 -19.09 11.69
N ASP A 157 7.47 -19.84 11.65
CA ASP A 157 8.43 -20.00 12.75
C ASP A 157 9.17 -18.71 13.11
N ARG A 158 9.17 -17.71 12.21
CA ARG A 158 9.88 -16.43 12.36
C ARG A 158 8.97 -15.22 12.46
N ALA A 159 7.66 -15.43 12.55
CA ALA A 159 6.66 -14.37 12.69
C ALA A 159 6.98 -13.43 13.87
N HIS A 160 7.48 -13.98 14.98
CA HIS A 160 7.86 -13.21 16.16
C HIS A 160 9.01 -12.23 15.90
N LEU A 161 10.00 -12.60 15.07
CA LEU A 161 11.12 -11.72 14.70
C LEU A 161 10.64 -10.58 13.81
N VAL A 162 9.78 -10.87 12.82
CA VAL A 162 9.16 -9.82 11.99
C VAL A 162 8.41 -8.83 12.88
N ALA A 163 7.61 -9.34 13.81
CA ALA A 163 6.83 -8.50 14.69
C ALA A 163 7.69 -7.65 15.63
N GLU A 164 8.79 -8.20 16.16
CA GLU A 164 9.76 -7.46 16.95
C GLU A 164 10.39 -6.33 16.15
N VAL A 165 10.89 -6.60 14.93
CA VAL A 165 11.49 -5.57 14.08
C VAL A 165 10.47 -4.48 13.70
N ILE A 166 9.24 -4.85 13.34
CA ILE A 166 8.18 -3.87 13.03
C ILE A 166 7.89 -2.98 14.24
N ARG A 167 7.73 -3.56 15.44
CA ARG A 167 7.52 -2.76 16.67
C ARG A 167 8.72 -1.88 17.00
N GLY A 168 9.92 -2.35 16.70
CA GLY A 168 11.16 -1.59 16.87
C GLY A 168 11.35 -0.46 15.86
N ALA A 169 10.81 -0.62 14.65
CA ALA A 169 10.95 0.30 13.54
C ALA A 169 9.87 1.40 13.52
N PHE A 170 8.65 1.09 13.95
CA PHE A 170 7.51 2.00 13.87
C PHE A 170 6.98 2.33 15.27
N GLU A 171 7.11 3.60 15.67
CA GLU A 171 6.62 4.08 16.96
C GLU A 171 5.12 3.81 17.13
N GLY A 172 4.73 3.33 18.31
CA GLY A 172 3.33 3.01 18.63
C GLY A 172 2.78 1.77 17.92
N SER A 173 3.57 1.05 17.12
CA SER A 173 3.11 -0.16 16.43
C SER A 173 2.65 -1.24 17.41
N ARG A 174 1.46 -1.78 17.15
CA ARG A 174 0.87 -2.91 17.89
C ARG A 174 0.93 -4.21 17.08
N PHE A 175 1.89 -4.33 16.18
CA PHE A 175 2.04 -5.51 15.34
C PHE A 175 2.54 -6.71 16.18
N THR A 176 1.94 -7.87 15.98
CA THR A 176 2.24 -9.11 16.71
C THR A 176 2.44 -10.27 15.73
N ASP A 177 2.97 -11.38 16.22
CA ASP A 177 3.07 -12.63 15.48
C ASP A 177 1.69 -13.16 15.08
N GLU A 178 0.65 -13.03 15.90
CA GLU A 178 -0.72 -13.42 15.49
C GLU A 178 -1.22 -12.56 14.32
N ARG A 179 -0.89 -11.27 14.29
CA ARG A 179 -1.20 -10.39 13.16
C ARG A 179 -0.43 -10.77 11.90
N TRP A 180 0.81 -11.23 12.05
CA TRP A 180 1.56 -11.79 10.93
C TRP A 180 0.90 -13.08 10.40
N HIS A 181 0.50 -14.00 11.28
CA HIS A 181 -0.20 -15.23 10.88
C HIS A 181 -1.54 -14.93 10.20
N ALA A 182 -2.32 -13.99 10.74
CA ALA A 182 -3.55 -13.54 10.12
C ALA A 182 -3.26 -13.03 8.70
N MET A 183 -2.34 -12.08 8.54
CA MET A 183 -1.91 -11.55 7.25
C MET A 183 -1.46 -12.65 6.28
N ALA A 184 -0.61 -13.58 6.76
CA ALA A 184 -0.04 -14.66 5.95
C ALA A 184 -1.07 -15.71 5.52
N SER A 185 -2.20 -15.82 6.23
CA SER A 185 -3.33 -16.67 5.86
C SER A 185 -4.27 -16.04 4.83
N GLY A 186 -4.10 -14.76 4.52
CA GLY A 186 -4.95 -14.03 3.59
C GLY A 186 -4.72 -14.41 2.12
N PRO A 187 -5.74 -14.27 1.26
CA PRO A 187 -5.66 -14.70 -0.14
C PRO A 187 -4.61 -13.93 -0.94
N LEU A 188 -4.29 -12.69 -0.54
CA LEU A 188 -3.32 -11.83 -1.23
C LEU A 188 -1.87 -12.08 -0.80
N PHE A 189 -1.63 -12.96 0.17
CA PHE A 189 -0.27 -13.27 0.64
C PHE A 189 0.49 -14.25 -0.27
N GLY A 190 -0.20 -14.98 -1.15
CA GLY A 190 0.45 -15.92 -2.08
C GLY A 190 1.52 -15.27 -2.96
N ASP A 191 1.30 -14.00 -3.33
CA ASP A 191 2.21 -13.19 -4.15
C ASP A 191 3.06 -12.22 -3.30
N ALA A 192 3.11 -12.42 -1.99
CA ALA A 192 3.87 -11.62 -1.06
C ALA A 192 5.08 -12.38 -0.50
N ARG A 193 6.12 -11.65 -0.10
CA ARG A 193 7.23 -12.20 0.69
C ARG A 193 7.52 -11.27 1.85
N CYS A 194 7.57 -11.80 3.06
CA CYS A 194 8.07 -11.08 4.22
C CYS A 194 9.55 -11.42 4.39
N LEU A 195 10.44 -10.44 4.33
CA LEU A 195 11.88 -10.63 4.39
C LEU A 195 12.43 -10.15 5.74
N LEU A 196 13.44 -10.85 6.24
CA LEU A 196 14.26 -10.47 7.38
C LEU A 196 15.72 -10.31 6.95
N ALA A 197 16.33 -9.20 7.32
CA ALA A 197 17.77 -9.00 7.24
C ALA A 197 18.41 -9.28 8.59
N TYR A 198 19.53 -9.98 8.56
CA TYR A 198 20.33 -10.29 9.73
C TYR A 198 21.70 -9.64 9.65
N ASP A 199 22.20 -9.16 10.79
CA ASP A 199 23.57 -8.66 10.91
C ASP A 199 24.59 -9.79 11.17
N ASP A 200 25.86 -9.43 11.31
CA ASP A 200 26.98 -10.37 11.54
C ASP A 200 26.87 -11.15 12.86
N ARG A 201 26.03 -10.69 13.80
CA ARG A 201 25.76 -11.39 15.07
C ARG A 201 24.60 -12.37 14.96
N GLY A 202 23.89 -12.35 13.83
CA GLY A 202 22.70 -13.15 13.61
C GLY A 202 21.42 -12.51 14.15
N ASP A 203 21.46 -11.24 14.58
CA ASP A 203 20.29 -10.52 15.08
C ASP A 203 19.41 -10.08 13.89
N ALA A 204 18.07 -10.18 14.03
CA ALA A 204 17.14 -9.67 13.03
C ALA A 204 17.06 -8.14 13.13
N VAL A 205 17.58 -7.42 12.14
CA VAL A 205 17.80 -5.97 12.24
C VAL A 205 16.84 -5.13 11.39
N ALA A 206 16.31 -5.70 10.31
CA ALA A 206 15.39 -5.01 9.41
C ALA A 206 14.43 -6.00 8.76
N THR A 207 13.26 -5.51 8.37
CA THR A 207 12.22 -6.29 7.71
C THR A 207 11.52 -5.46 6.64
N VAL A 208 11.03 -6.16 5.62
CA VAL A 208 10.18 -5.59 4.58
C VAL A 208 9.18 -6.63 4.14
N THR A 209 7.94 -6.22 3.86
CA THR A 209 7.01 -7.08 3.12
C THR A 209 6.91 -6.55 1.69
N VAL A 210 7.11 -7.43 0.72
CA VAL A 210 6.88 -7.13 -0.69
C VAL A 210 5.59 -7.77 -1.16
N TRP A 211 4.89 -7.09 -2.05
CA TRP A 211 3.61 -7.48 -2.61
C TRP A 211 3.68 -7.36 -4.13
N SER A 212 3.56 -8.47 -4.85
CA SER A 212 3.52 -8.45 -6.31
C SER A 212 2.08 -8.32 -6.81
N ALA A 213 1.85 -7.43 -7.78
CA ALA A 213 0.65 -7.43 -8.61
C ALA A 213 0.73 -8.44 -9.78
N GLY A 214 1.70 -9.34 -9.77
CA GLY A 214 1.89 -10.35 -10.81
C GLY A 214 2.90 -9.92 -11.88
N PRO A 215 3.25 -10.84 -12.79
CA PRO A 215 4.32 -10.63 -13.76
C PRO A 215 4.07 -9.43 -14.67
N GLY A 216 5.12 -8.64 -14.91
CA GLY A 216 5.09 -7.46 -15.77
C GLY A 216 4.37 -6.25 -15.18
N ARG A 217 3.89 -6.34 -13.92
CA ARG A 217 3.20 -5.24 -13.23
C ARG A 217 4.06 -4.69 -12.08
N PRO A 218 3.88 -3.42 -11.70
CA PRO A 218 4.55 -2.85 -10.54
C PRO A 218 4.24 -3.63 -9.25
N GLY A 219 5.23 -3.82 -8.39
CA GLY A 219 5.08 -4.38 -7.04
C GLY A 219 5.33 -3.33 -5.96
N LEU A 220 4.80 -3.55 -4.76
CA LEU A 220 4.91 -2.65 -3.61
C LEU A 220 5.81 -3.25 -2.52
N LEU A 221 6.64 -2.44 -1.84
CA LEU A 221 7.47 -2.89 -0.71
C LEU A 221 7.14 -2.20 0.61
N GLU A 222 6.01 -2.55 1.21
CA GLU A 222 5.56 -1.95 2.46
C GLU A 222 4.95 -2.98 3.43
N PRO A 223 5.15 -2.81 4.74
CA PRO A 223 6.05 -1.84 5.37
C PRO A 223 7.53 -2.25 5.24
N MET A 224 8.44 -1.27 5.16
CA MET A 224 9.89 -1.46 5.27
C MET A 224 10.39 -0.75 6.54
N GLY A 225 11.07 -1.48 7.42
CA GLY A 225 11.53 -0.93 8.70
C GLY A 225 12.86 -1.51 9.17
N VAL A 226 13.67 -0.66 9.80
CA VAL A 226 14.89 -1.04 10.52
C VAL A 226 14.64 -0.83 12.01
N HIS A 227 14.93 -1.84 12.83
CA HIS A 227 14.83 -1.75 14.28
C HIS A 227 15.65 -0.54 14.78
N ARG A 228 15.07 0.29 15.66
CA ARG A 228 15.67 1.56 16.10
C ARG A 228 17.12 1.44 16.58
N ASP A 229 17.46 0.36 17.26
CA ASP A 229 18.80 0.11 17.82
C ASP A 229 19.86 -0.29 16.76
N HIS A 230 19.41 -0.58 15.54
CA HIS A 230 20.23 -0.99 14.41
C HIS A 230 20.21 0.01 13.23
N ARG A 231 19.64 1.21 13.44
CA ARG A 231 19.62 2.29 12.43
C ARG A 231 21.01 2.90 12.20
N GLY A 232 21.18 3.58 11.06
CA GLY A 232 22.44 4.28 10.73
C GLY A 232 23.58 3.37 10.26
N ARG A 233 23.32 2.08 10.03
CA ARG A 233 24.34 1.07 9.66
C ARG A 233 24.17 0.51 8.23
N GLY A 234 23.35 1.15 7.41
CA GLY A 234 23.08 0.71 6.04
C GLY A 234 22.06 -0.43 5.89
N HIS A 235 21.53 -0.99 6.98
CA HIS A 235 20.54 -2.08 6.93
C HIS A 235 19.29 -1.74 6.12
N GLY A 236 18.80 -0.49 6.19
CA GLY A 236 17.64 -0.04 5.42
C GLY A 236 17.88 -0.11 3.91
N ARG A 237 19.10 0.21 3.46
CA ARG A 237 19.48 0.10 2.05
C ARG A 237 19.55 -1.37 1.64
N ALA A 238 20.18 -2.21 2.45
CA ALA A 238 20.32 -3.64 2.19
C ALA A 238 18.95 -4.33 2.06
N ILE A 239 18.04 -4.11 3.02
CA ILE A 239 16.70 -4.73 2.97
C ILE A 239 15.85 -4.16 1.82
N THR A 240 16.04 -2.90 1.43
CA THR A 240 15.40 -2.30 0.25
C THR A 240 15.88 -2.95 -1.05
N LEU A 241 17.19 -3.21 -1.20
CA LEU A 241 17.73 -3.93 -2.35
C LEU A 241 17.19 -5.37 -2.39
N ALA A 242 17.14 -6.04 -1.24
CA ALA A 242 16.56 -7.37 -1.13
C ALA A 242 15.06 -7.40 -1.52
N ALA A 243 14.29 -6.38 -1.13
CA ALA A 243 12.90 -6.21 -1.53
C ALA A 243 12.77 -6.10 -3.05
N ALA A 244 13.57 -5.25 -3.68
CA ALA A 244 13.59 -5.07 -5.12
C ALA A 244 13.99 -6.37 -5.84
N GLY A 245 14.99 -7.11 -5.33
CA GLY A 245 15.38 -8.42 -5.85
C GLY A 245 14.25 -9.44 -5.77
N ALA A 246 13.57 -9.54 -4.63
CA ALA A 246 12.43 -10.44 -4.45
C ALA A 246 11.27 -10.10 -5.40
N LEU A 247 10.97 -8.81 -5.61
CA LEU A 247 9.97 -8.38 -6.60
C LEU A 247 10.40 -8.71 -8.05
N GLN A 248 11.70 -8.57 -8.36
CA GLN A 248 12.24 -8.95 -9.66
C GLN A 248 12.11 -10.46 -9.91
N GLU A 249 12.38 -11.30 -8.91
CA GLU A 249 12.19 -12.75 -8.96
C GLU A 249 10.72 -13.15 -9.13
N LEU A 250 9.80 -12.39 -8.51
CA LEU A 250 8.35 -12.53 -8.69
C LEU A 250 7.86 -11.99 -10.06
N GLY A 251 8.76 -11.44 -10.88
CA GLY A 251 8.48 -10.96 -12.23
C GLY A 251 7.87 -9.56 -12.30
N SER A 252 7.90 -8.77 -11.23
CA SER A 252 7.39 -7.39 -11.26
C SER A 252 8.18 -6.50 -12.22
N SER A 253 7.51 -5.55 -12.88
CA SER A 253 8.15 -4.60 -13.81
C SER A 253 8.97 -3.52 -13.10
N SER A 254 8.46 -3.06 -11.96
CA SER A 254 9.09 -2.06 -11.10
C SER A 254 8.76 -2.32 -9.64
N ALA A 255 9.56 -1.75 -8.74
CA ALA A 255 9.27 -1.70 -7.32
C ALA A 255 8.82 -0.28 -6.94
N LEU A 256 7.75 -0.19 -6.16
CA LEU A 256 7.11 1.04 -5.71
C LEU A 256 7.12 1.13 -4.17
N VAL A 257 7.19 2.36 -3.69
CA VAL A 257 6.99 2.71 -2.28
C VAL A 257 6.53 4.16 -2.17
N CYS A 258 5.70 4.48 -1.20
CA CYS A 258 5.29 5.83 -0.87
C CYS A 258 5.59 6.11 0.62
N THR A 259 6.16 7.26 0.92
CA THR A 259 6.42 7.65 2.31
C THR A 259 6.20 9.14 2.49
N PRO A 260 5.83 9.62 3.69
CA PRO A 260 5.72 11.05 3.93
C PRO A 260 7.02 11.75 3.53
N SER A 261 6.94 12.86 2.81
CA SER A 261 8.13 13.62 2.39
C SER A 261 8.95 14.12 3.57
N SER A 262 8.32 14.28 4.74
CA SER A 262 8.96 14.60 6.01
C SER A 262 9.88 13.47 6.53
N ASN A 263 9.67 12.22 6.11
CA ASN A 263 10.54 11.08 6.40
C ASN A 263 11.80 11.09 5.53
N THR A 264 12.62 12.12 5.70
CA THR A 264 13.85 12.34 4.92
C THR A 264 14.81 11.14 5.00
N GLY A 265 14.90 10.48 6.17
CA GLY A 265 15.70 9.27 6.36
C GLY A 265 15.20 8.08 5.51
N GLY A 266 13.88 7.89 5.43
CA GLY A 266 13.26 6.91 4.55
C GLY A 266 13.54 7.20 3.07
N VAL A 267 13.30 8.44 2.64
CA VAL A 267 13.56 8.88 1.24
C VAL A 267 15.03 8.65 0.85
N ILE A 268 15.98 9.05 1.68
CA ILE A 268 17.42 8.82 1.42
C ILE A 268 17.74 7.32 1.35
N THR A 269 17.11 6.51 2.21
CA THR A 269 17.30 5.06 2.22
C THR A 269 16.84 4.42 0.91
N TYR A 270 15.65 4.77 0.43
CA TYR A 270 15.13 4.26 -0.85
C TYR A 270 15.98 4.72 -2.03
N VAL A 271 16.39 6.00 -2.07
CA VAL A 271 17.31 6.51 -3.10
C VAL A 271 18.64 5.76 -3.09
N ALA A 272 19.19 5.46 -1.92
CA ALA A 272 20.42 4.66 -1.79
C ALA A 272 20.22 3.19 -2.22
N GLY A 273 18.99 2.68 -2.16
CA GLY A 273 18.54 1.42 -2.75
C GLY A 273 18.29 1.50 -4.26
N GLY A 274 18.57 2.66 -4.88
CA GLY A 274 18.44 2.91 -6.31
C GLY A 274 17.00 3.13 -6.77
N PHE A 275 16.15 3.68 -5.90
CA PHE A 275 14.85 4.20 -6.29
C PHE A 275 14.97 5.65 -6.74
N GLU A 276 14.20 5.99 -7.77
CA GLU A 276 14.04 7.35 -8.26
C GLU A 276 12.83 8.00 -7.61
N ARG A 277 13.01 9.23 -7.11
CA ARG A 277 11.89 10.03 -6.61
C ARG A 277 11.00 10.46 -7.77
N ARG A 278 9.69 10.35 -7.58
CA ARG A 278 8.67 10.93 -8.45
C ARG A 278 8.21 12.28 -7.90
N PRO A 279 7.44 13.08 -8.66
CA PRO A 279 6.82 14.29 -8.12
C PRO A 279 6.04 13.99 -6.84
N GLU A 280 6.09 14.92 -5.88
CA GLU A 280 5.33 14.79 -4.65
C GLU A 280 3.82 14.77 -4.94
N ILE A 281 3.11 13.99 -4.14
CA ILE A 281 1.65 13.87 -4.21
C ILE A 281 1.05 14.29 -2.88
N HIS A 282 -0.24 14.60 -2.90
CA HIS A 282 -1.00 15.01 -1.72
C HIS A 282 -2.34 14.33 -1.68
N ASP A 283 -2.81 14.00 -0.49
CA ASP A 283 -4.19 13.58 -0.28
C ASP A 283 -5.12 14.78 -0.31
N ARG A 284 -6.38 14.55 -0.69
CA ARG A 284 -7.45 15.53 -0.49
C ARG A 284 -7.90 15.50 0.95
N PHE A 285 -8.07 16.66 1.55
CA PHE A 285 -8.30 16.79 2.98
C PHE A 285 -9.53 17.64 3.31
N ARG A 286 -10.41 17.15 4.19
CA ARG A 286 -11.48 17.94 4.81
C ARG A 286 -11.14 18.19 6.28
N SER A 287 -11.19 19.44 6.71
CA SER A 287 -11.02 19.80 8.12
C SER A 287 -12.21 19.34 8.97
N ALA A 288 -12.02 19.39 10.30
CA ALA A 288 -13.12 19.24 11.25
C ALA A 288 -14.15 20.37 11.11
#